data_AF-A0AAW7MM40-F1
#
_entry.id   AF-A0AAW7MM40-F1
#
_cell.length_a   1.000
_cell.length_b   1.000
_cell.length_c   1.000
_cell.angle_alpha   90.00
_cell.angle_beta   90.00
_cell.angle_gamma   90.00
#
_symmetry.space_group_name_H-M   'P 1'
#
loop_
_entity.id
_entity.type
_entity.pdbx_description
1 polymer ?
#
loop_
_entity_poly.entity_id
_entity_poly.type
_entity_poly.pdbx_seq_one_letter_code
_entity_poly.pdbx_strand_id
1 'polypeptide(L)'
;MHELHHSASHFNATISYRHFWAEALIKLAFLYPLVGVIFRAPPGVGTAVALVFALNHQVAHMNLRFEPRFKCLVNHPQYHRLHHSNASRDANINFADLFPMWDFIFGTMRRPAPSEWVDVGLHDDRAPKTVLQGILWPWYRKRQSATAPFPDTT
;
A
#
# COMPACT_ATOMS: atom_id res chain seq x y z
N MET A 1 6.17 7.70 4.10
CA MET A 1 6.52 6.44 4.78
C MET A 1 6.08 5.27 3.91
N HIS A 2 4.84 5.30 3.40
CA HIS A 2 4.27 4.27 2.54
C HIS A 2 4.99 4.04 1.19
N GLU A 3 5.79 4.99 0.71
CA GLU A 3 6.62 4.80 -0.50
C GLU A 3 7.55 3.58 -0.41
N LEU A 4 8.02 3.20 0.79
CA LEU A 4 8.82 1.98 0.98
C LEU A 4 8.04 0.74 0.53
N HIS A 5 6.73 0.72 0.77
CA HIS A 5 5.83 -0.35 0.38
C HIS A 5 5.69 -0.42 -1.14
N HIS A 6 5.53 0.73 -1.79
CA HIS A 6 5.51 0.86 -3.26
C HIS A 6 6.87 0.64 -3.93
N SER A 7 7.97 0.51 -3.17
CA SER A 7 9.30 0.36 -3.76
C SER A 7 9.60 -1.00 -4.37
N ALA A 8 8.73 -1.98 -4.18
CA ALA A 8 8.91 -3.32 -4.69
C ALA A 8 8.68 -3.39 -6.21
N SER A 9 9.71 -3.81 -6.96
CA SER A 9 9.63 -4.05 -8.41
C SER A 9 8.91 -5.36 -8.78
N HIS A 10 8.68 -6.26 -7.82
CA HIS A 10 7.99 -7.53 -8.03
C HIS A 10 6.82 -7.67 -7.07
N PHE A 11 5.61 -7.78 -7.62
CA PHE A 11 4.37 -7.87 -6.85
C PHE A 11 4.14 -9.27 -6.28
N ASN A 12 4.16 -9.40 -4.95
CA ASN A 12 3.83 -10.65 -4.25
C ASN A 12 3.50 -10.39 -2.77
N ALA A 13 2.95 -11.40 -2.08
CA ALA A 13 2.44 -11.30 -0.71
C ALA A 13 3.44 -10.73 0.31
N THR A 14 4.76 -10.92 0.09
CA THR A 14 5.79 -10.39 1.00
C THR A 14 5.85 -8.85 1.02
N ILE A 15 5.32 -8.16 0.00
CA ILE A 15 5.18 -6.69 -0.03
C ILE A 15 4.37 -6.18 1.16
N SER A 16 3.42 -6.98 1.66
CA SER A 16 2.63 -6.69 2.85
C SER A 16 3.50 -6.30 4.07
N TYR A 17 4.72 -6.82 4.14
CA TYR A 17 5.66 -6.57 5.22
C TYR A 17 6.67 -5.44 4.91
N ARG A 18 6.66 -4.87 3.70
CA ARG A 18 7.59 -3.82 3.26
C ARG A 18 7.14 -2.43 3.68
N HIS A 19 6.76 -2.29 4.95
CA HIS A 19 6.39 -1.00 5.52
C HIS A 19 7.52 -0.43 6.37
N PHE A 20 7.57 0.89 6.48
CA PHE A 20 8.46 1.50 7.46
C PHE A 20 7.97 1.13 8.86
N TRP A 21 8.85 0.55 9.69
CA TRP A 21 8.48 -0.01 11.00
C TRP A 21 7.71 0.98 11.89
N ALA A 22 8.01 2.28 11.80
CA ALA A 22 7.33 3.28 12.61
C ALA A 22 5.84 3.43 12.23
N GLU A 23 5.41 3.09 11.01
CA GLU A 23 3.99 3.12 10.66
C GLU A 23 3.18 2.16 11.52
N ALA A 24 3.70 0.95 11.75
CA ALA A 24 3.06 -0.04 12.60
C ALA A 24 3.00 0.44 14.06
N LEU A 25 4.10 1.02 14.56
CA LEU A 25 4.15 1.56 15.92
C LEU A 25 3.24 2.75 16.13
N ILE A 26 3.16 3.68 15.16
CA ILE A 26 2.26 4.83 15.22
C ILE A 26 0.80 4.35 15.26
N LYS A 27 0.43 3.38 14.41
CA LYS A 27 -0.92 2.80 14.43
C LYS A 27 -1.23 2.13 15.77
N LEU A 28 -0.28 1.35 16.30
CA LEU A 28 -0.44 0.64 17.58
C LEU A 28 -0.51 1.57 18.78
N ALA A 29 0.28 2.65 18.81
CA ALA A 29 0.35 3.57 19.94
C ALA A 29 -0.79 4.61 19.95
N PHE A 30 -1.26 5.03 18.76
CA PHE A 30 -2.20 6.15 18.66
C PHE A 30 -3.55 5.74 18.06
N LEU A 31 -3.55 5.15 16.87
CA LEU A 31 -4.79 4.89 16.13
C LEU A 31 -5.67 3.82 16.81
N TYR A 32 -5.11 2.65 17.11
CA TYR A 32 -5.89 1.55 17.67
C TYR A 32 -6.42 1.83 19.08
N PRO A 33 -5.64 2.41 20.01
CA PRO A 33 -6.18 2.81 21.31
C PRO A 33 -7.28 3.88 21.20
N LEU A 34 -7.09 4.87 20.32
CA LEU A 34 -8.09 5.93 20.10
C LEU A 34 -9.42 5.34 19.61
N VAL A 35 -9.38 4.48 18.58
CA VAL A 35 -10.57 3.77 18.09
C VAL A 35 -11.16 2.90 19.20
N GLY A 36 -10.33 2.18 19.95
CA GLY A 36 -10.76 1.35 21.08
C GLY A 36 -11.53 2.14 22.13
N VAL A 37 -11.08 3.35 22.48
CA VAL A 37 -11.76 4.25 23.44
C VAL A 37 -13.06 4.80 22.87
N ILE A 38 -13.04 5.33 21.64
CA ILE A 38 -14.23 5.94 21.00
C ILE A 38 -15.39 4.93 20.91
N PHE A 39 -15.08 3.70 20.50
CA PHE A 39 -16.09 2.65 20.29
C PHE A 39 -16.27 1.73 21.50
N ARG A 40 -15.56 1.98 22.61
CA ARG A 40 -15.55 1.10 23.80
C ARG A 40 -15.32 -0.38 23.44
N ALA A 41 -14.41 -0.62 22.50
CA ALA A 41 -14.21 -1.94 21.93
C ALA A 41 -13.50 -2.86 22.95
N PRO A 42 -14.04 -4.06 23.23
CA PRO A 42 -13.33 -5.06 24.01
C PRO A 42 -12.00 -5.44 23.34
N PRO A 43 -10.95 -5.82 24.10
CA PRO A 43 -9.65 -6.17 23.52
C PRO A 43 -9.71 -7.22 22.40
N GLY A 44 -10.62 -8.21 22.51
CA GLY A 44 -10.80 -9.24 21.48
C GLY A 44 -11.25 -8.71 20.11
N VAL A 45 -11.98 -7.59 20.07
CA VAL A 45 -12.39 -6.95 18.81
C VAL A 45 -11.17 -6.39 18.08
N GLY A 46 -10.25 -5.76 18.81
CA GLY A 46 -9.00 -5.24 18.23
C GLY A 46 -8.18 -6.35 17.56
N THR A 47 -8.04 -7.49 18.24
CA THR A 47 -7.35 -8.67 17.69
C THR A 47 -8.04 -9.20 16.43
N ALA A 48 -9.37 -9.32 16.45
CA ALA A 48 -10.13 -9.79 15.29
C ALA A 48 -9.97 -8.85 14.08
N VAL A 49 -10.07 -7.53 14.30
CA VAL A 49 -9.85 -6.52 13.25
C VAL A 49 -8.43 -6.61 12.70
N ALA A 50 -7.41 -6.68 13.56
CA ALA A 50 -6.02 -6.80 13.12
C ALA A 50 -5.80 -8.05 12.26
N LEU A 51 -6.40 -9.19 12.61
CA LEU A 51 -6.33 -10.41 11.84
C LEU A 51 -6.99 -10.28 10.46
N VAL A 52 -8.19 -9.69 10.40
CA VAL A 52 -8.90 -9.46 9.13
C VAL A 52 -8.07 -8.58 8.20
N PHE A 53 -7.55 -7.46 8.69
CA PHE A 53 -6.69 -6.58 7.90
C PHE A 53 -5.40 -7.28 7.47
N ALA A 54 -4.74 -8.03 8.36
CA ALA A 54 -3.54 -8.77 8.01
C ALA A 54 -3.78 -9.79 6.87
N LEU A 55 -4.86 -10.58 6.97
CA LEU A 55 -5.21 -11.56 5.95
C LEU A 55 -5.58 -10.89 4.62
N ASN A 56 -6.42 -9.86 4.67
CA ASN A 56 -6.78 -9.08 3.49
C ASN A 56 -5.54 -8.50 2.80
N HIS A 57 -4.63 -7.91 3.57
CA HIS A 57 -3.44 -7.28 3.03
C HIS A 57 -2.52 -8.29 2.34
N GLN A 58 -2.37 -9.51 2.90
CA GLN A 58 -1.66 -10.61 2.24
C GLN A 58 -2.34 -11.01 0.92
N VAL A 59 -3.66 -11.20 0.94
CA VAL A 59 -4.44 -11.57 -0.24
C VAL A 59 -4.34 -10.52 -1.33
N ALA A 60 -4.48 -9.23 -0.98
CA ALA A 60 -4.39 -8.11 -1.91
C ALA A 60 -3.01 -7.98 -2.59
N HIS A 61 -1.95 -8.55 -2.00
CA HIS A 61 -0.61 -8.55 -2.57
C HIS A 61 -0.23 -9.82 -3.32
N MET A 62 -1.12 -10.83 -3.38
CA MET A 62 -0.81 -12.06 -4.10
C MET A 62 -0.55 -11.80 -5.60
N ASN A 63 0.37 -12.55 -6.19
CA ASN A 63 0.62 -12.53 -7.63
C ASN A 63 -0.42 -13.37 -8.39
N LEU A 64 -1.71 -13.08 -8.15
CA LEU A 64 -2.84 -13.82 -8.70
C LEU A 64 -3.73 -12.90 -9.54
N ARG A 65 -4.15 -13.38 -10.70
CA ARG A 65 -5.17 -12.73 -11.51
C ARG A 65 -6.52 -13.29 -11.11
N PHE A 66 -7.14 -12.66 -10.11
CA PHE A 66 -8.50 -13.02 -9.73
C PHE A 66 -9.35 -11.77 -9.57
N GLU A 67 -10.60 -11.93 -9.97
CA GLU A 67 -11.63 -10.92 -9.88
C GLU A 67 -12.81 -11.47 -9.06
N PRO A 68 -13.05 -10.97 -7.86
CA PRO A 68 -14.19 -11.43 -7.06
C PRO A 68 -15.49 -10.96 -7.71
N ARG A 69 -16.57 -11.72 -7.51
CA ARG A 69 -17.92 -11.35 -8.00
C ARG A 69 -18.33 -9.95 -7.54
N PHE A 70 -17.93 -9.57 -6.32
CA PHE A 70 -18.21 -8.27 -5.72
C PHE A 70 -16.97 -7.37 -5.69
N LYS A 71 -16.49 -6.98 -6.88
CA LYS A 71 -15.25 -6.17 -7.09
C LYS A 71 -15.20 -4.84 -6.32
N CYS A 72 -16.35 -4.26 -5.99
CA CYS A 72 -16.44 -2.99 -5.26
C CYS A 72 -16.54 -3.19 -3.75
N LEU A 73 -16.70 -4.42 -3.26
CA LEU A 73 -16.85 -4.69 -1.84
C LEU A 73 -15.55 -5.16 -1.21
N VAL A 74 -14.79 -6.03 -1.86
CA VAL A 74 -13.58 -6.64 -1.26
C VAL A 74 -12.37 -6.33 -2.12
N ASN A 75 -11.29 -5.89 -1.48
CA ASN A 75 -10.01 -5.67 -2.15
C ASN A 75 -9.48 -6.99 -2.76
N HIS A 76 -8.81 -6.90 -3.91
CA HIS A 76 -8.25 -8.04 -4.62
C HIS A 76 -6.94 -7.65 -5.32
N PRO A 77 -6.09 -8.64 -5.68
CA PRO A 77 -4.78 -8.42 -6.28
C PRO A 77 -4.74 -7.43 -7.43
N GLN A 78 -5.62 -7.56 -8.42
CA GLN A 78 -5.58 -6.66 -9.59
C GLN A 78 -5.91 -5.21 -9.20
N TYR A 79 -6.87 -5.02 -8.29
CA TYR A 79 -7.24 -3.71 -7.79
C TYR A 79 -6.10 -3.04 -7.03
N HIS A 80 -5.50 -3.78 -6.08
CA HIS A 80 -4.42 -3.25 -5.27
C HIS A 80 -3.12 -3.11 -6.07
N ARG A 81 -2.88 -3.96 -7.06
CA ARG A 81 -1.74 -3.82 -7.97
C ARG A 81 -1.80 -2.55 -8.80
N LEU A 82 -2.99 -2.08 -9.17
CA LEU A 82 -3.17 -0.77 -9.81
C LEU A 82 -2.76 0.38 -8.89
N HIS A 83 -3.08 0.30 -7.60
CA HIS A 83 -2.61 1.26 -6.61
C HIS A 83 -1.07 1.30 -6.52
N HIS A 84 -0.42 0.16 -6.73
CA HIS A 84 1.04 0.02 -6.81
C HIS A 84 1.64 0.32 -8.18
N SER A 85 0.83 0.75 -9.16
CA SER A 85 1.34 1.01 -10.50
C SER A 85 2.43 2.07 -10.45
N ASN A 86 3.51 1.85 -11.18
CA ASN A 86 4.47 2.91 -11.39
C ASN A 86 3.92 3.97 -12.36
N ALA A 87 3.04 3.65 -13.31
CA ALA A 87 2.61 4.57 -14.36
C ALA A 87 1.92 5.85 -13.82
N SER A 88 2.33 7.02 -14.32
CA SER A 88 1.80 8.32 -13.85
C SER A 88 0.29 8.48 -14.04
N ARG A 89 -0.30 7.81 -15.04
CA ARG A 89 -1.76 7.79 -15.28
C ARG A 89 -2.55 7.06 -14.18
N ASP A 90 -1.86 6.19 -13.45
CA ASP A 90 -2.40 5.35 -12.38
C ASP A 90 -2.04 5.92 -11.00
N ALA A 91 -1.66 7.20 -10.95
CA ALA A 91 -1.45 7.90 -9.70
C ALA A 91 -2.78 8.24 -9.02
N ASN A 92 -2.77 8.25 -7.68
CA ASN A 92 -3.87 8.70 -6.85
C ASN A 92 -5.20 7.93 -7.04
N ILE A 93 -5.13 6.61 -7.21
CA ILE A 93 -6.28 5.72 -7.33
C ILE A 93 -6.20 4.59 -6.30
N ASN A 94 -7.37 3.97 -6.04
CA ASN A 94 -7.50 2.70 -5.33
C ASN A 94 -6.85 2.67 -3.93
N PHE A 95 -7.15 3.66 -3.10
CA PHE A 95 -6.53 3.84 -1.77
C PHE A 95 -7.03 2.88 -0.69
N ALA A 96 -8.22 2.30 -0.85
CA ALA A 96 -8.85 1.48 0.16
C ALA A 96 -8.17 0.11 0.29
N ASP A 97 -7.71 -0.19 1.50
CA ASP A 97 -7.05 -1.47 1.79
C ASP A 97 -8.05 -2.64 1.90
N LEU A 98 -9.20 -2.45 2.55
CA LEU A 98 -10.16 -3.55 2.78
C LEU A 98 -11.39 -3.46 1.87
N PHE A 99 -12.03 -2.29 1.82
CA PHE A 99 -13.31 -2.09 1.14
C PHE A 99 -13.19 -1.05 0.01
N PRO A 100 -13.02 -1.46 -1.27
CA PRO A 100 -12.98 -0.58 -2.44
C PRO A 100 -14.19 0.35 -2.59
N MET A 101 -15.29 0.09 -1.89
CA MET A 101 -16.47 0.97 -1.89
C MET A 101 -16.12 2.39 -1.47
N TRP A 102 -15.10 2.58 -0.62
CA TRP A 102 -14.67 3.90 -0.22
C TRP A 102 -14.10 4.67 -1.40
N ASP A 103 -13.27 4.03 -2.23
CA ASP A 103 -12.77 4.66 -3.45
C ASP A 103 -13.88 4.93 -4.46
N PHE A 104 -14.93 4.10 -4.49
CA PHE A 104 -16.12 4.38 -5.30
C PHE A 104 -16.85 5.64 -4.79
N ILE A 105 -17.08 5.74 -3.48
CA ILE A 105 -17.75 6.88 -2.84
C ILE A 105 -16.97 8.19 -3.05
N PHE A 106 -15.64 8.14 -2.97
CA PHE A 106 -14.77 9.31 -3.08
C PHE A 106 -14.25 9.56 -4.51
N GLY A 107 -14.66 8.76 -5.50
CA GLY A 107 -14.31 8.97 -6.90
C GLY A 107 -12.86 8.63 -7.27
N THR A 108 -12.17 7.82 -6.46
CA THR A 108 -10.77 7.40 -6.65
C THR A 108 -10.66 5.96 -7.17
N MET A 109 -11.79 5.30 -7.43
CA MET A 109 -11.83 3.92 -7.91
C MET A 109 -11.50 3.83 -9.40
N ARG A 110 -10.45 3.08 -9.72
CA ARG A 110 -10.15 2.56 -11.07
C ARG A 110 -10.29 1.05 -11.07
N ARG A 111 -11.20 0.54 -11.91
CA ARG A 111 -11.38 -0.90 -12.10
C ARG A 111 -10.34 -1.43 -13.09
N PRO A 112 -9.61 -2.50 -12.76
CA PRO A 112 -8.72 -3.16 -13.71
C PRO A 112 -9.53 -3.81 -14.83
N ALA A 113 -9.01 -3.79 -16.06
CA ALA A 113 -9.54 -4.67 -17.11
C ALA A 113 -9.16 -6.14 -16.82
N PRO A 114 -9.91 -7.15 -17.31
CA PRO A 114 -9.67 -8.55 -16.97
C PRO A 114 -8.23 -9.04 -17.22
N SER A 115 -7.60 -8.58 -18.30
CA SER A 115 -6.22 -8.91 -18.67
C SER A 115 -5.18 -7.91 -18.17
N GLU A 116 -5.61 -6.83 -17.50
CA GLU A 116 -4.71 -5.77 -17.08
C GLU A 116 -3.80 -6.22 -15.94
N TRP A 117 -2.50 -5.97 -16.12
CA TRP A 117 -1.45 -6.40 -15.22
C TRP A 117 -0.28 -5.40 -15.27
N VAL A 118 -0.43 -4.26 -14.60
CA VAL A 118 0.53 -3.13 -14.63
C VAL A 118 1.88 -3.42 -13.98
N ASP A 119 2.94 -2.75 -14.44
CA ASP A 119 4.23 -2.77 -13.74
C ASP A 119 4.17 -1.97 -12.44
N VAL A 120 4.97 -2.39 -11.47
CA VAL A 120 5.00 -1.85 -10.10
C VAL A 120 6.42 -1.45 -9.71
N GLY A 121 6.55 -0.66 -8.63
CA GLY A 121 7.84 -0.19 -8.13
C GLY A 121 7.99 1.33 -8.27
N LEU A 122 9.18 1.83 -7.93
CA LEU A 122 9.55 3.22 -8.23
C LEU A 122 10.07 3.34 -9.66
N HIS A 123 9.82 4.48 -10.30
CA HIS A 123 10.31 4.78 -11.67
C HIS A 123 11.82 4.93 -11.76
N ASP A 124 12.42 5.38 -10.67
CA ASP A 124 13.83 5.61 -10.48
C ASP A 124 14.36 4.55 -9.51
N ASP A 125 15.59 4.04 -9.72
CA ASP A 125 16.27 2.96 -8.98
C ASP A 125 16.57 3.29 -7.49
N ARG A 126 15.66 4.05 -6.86
CA ARG A 126 15.60 4.48 -5.48
C ARG A 126 15.13 3.38 -4.53
N ALA A 127 14.67 2.24 -5.05
CA ALA A 127 14.28 1.12 -4.22
C ALA A 127 15.45 0.73 -3.29
N PRO A 128 15.18 0.45 -2.00
CA PRO A 128 16.23 0.07 -1.07
C PRO A 128 16.86 -1.26 -1.52
N LYS A 129 18.19 -1.25 -1.66
CA LYS A 129 18.99 -2.39 -2.09
C LYS A 129 19.43 -3.26 -0.91
N THR A 130 19.32 -2.74 0.32
CA THR A 130 19.67 -3.45 1.55
C THR A 130 18.63 -3.27 2.64
N VAL A 131 18.59 -4.21 3.59
CA VAL A 131 17.71 -4.14 4.78
C VAL A 131 17.95 -2.86 5.58
N LEU A 132 19.21 -2.46 5.73
CA LEU A 132 19.57 -1.24 6.46
C LEU A 132 18.99 0.02 5.78
N GLN A 133 19.00 0.10 4.45
CA GLN A 133 18.35 1.19 3.70
C GLN A 133 16.85 1.21 3.92
N GLY A 134 16.20 0.04 4.03
CA GLY A 134 14.78 -0.05 4.39
C GLY A 134 14.48 0.42 5.83
N ILE A 135 15.31 0.02 6.80
CA ILE A 135 15.18 0.45 8.21
C ILE A 135 15.35 1.97 8.34
N LEU A 136 16.27 2.56 7.56
CA LEU A 136 16.57 3.98 7.56
C LEU A 136 15.89 4.74 6.39
N TRP A 137 14.80 4.20 5.85
CA TRP A 137 14.17 4.69 4.62
C TRP A 137 13.93 6.21 4.58
N PRO A 138 13.34 6.85 5.61
CA PRO A 138 13.10 8.29 5.60
C PRO A 138 14.37 9.14 5.41
N TRP A 139 15.51 8.65 5.90
CA TRP A 139 16.80 9.35 5.81
C TRP A 139 17.54 9.03 4.52
N TYR A 140 17.44 7.79 4.04
CA TYR A 140 18.07 7.36 2.79
C TYR A 140 17.46 8.07 1.57
N ARG A 141 16.13 8.13 1.49
CA ARG A 141 15.41 8.79 0.38
C ARG A 141 15.76 10.27 0.23
N LYS A 142 15.88 11.00 1.35
CA LYS A 142 16.24 12.43 1.34
C LYS A 142 17.60 12.69 0.69
N ARG A 143 18.55 11.76 0.85
CA ARG A 143 19.88 11.89 0.24
C ARG A 143 19.82 11.76 -1.28
N GLN A 144 18.97 10.89 -1.81
CA GLN A 144 18.83 10.68 -3.26
C GLN A 144 18.10 11.84 -3.95
N SER A 145 17.07 12.41 -3.31
CA SER A 145 16.38 13.60 -3.83
C SER A 145 17.27 14.84 -3.86
N ALA A 146 18.28 14.92 -2.99
CA ALA A 146 19.25 16.01 -2.97
C ALA A 146 20.33 15.90 -4.06
N THR A 147 20.48 14.72 -4.66
CA THR A 147 21.47 14.44 -5.72
C THR A 147 20.87 14.36 -7.13
N ALA A 148 19.54 14.50 -7.27
CA ALA A 148 18.91 14.56 -8.58
C ALA A 148 19.27 15.89 -9.26
N PRO A 149 19.79 15.89 -10.50
CA PRO A 149 19.99 17.14 -11.24
C PRO A 149 18.65 17.86 -11.37
N PHE A 150 18.66 19.20 -11.27
CA PHE A 150 17.48 20.01 -11.52
C PHE A 150 16.90 19.63 -12.89
N PRO A 151 15.58 19.44 -13.02
CA PRO A 151 14.99 19.26 -14.34
C PRO A 151 15.26 20.52 -15.14
N ASP A 152 15.91 20.36 -16.30
CA ASP A 152 16.08 21.44 -17.26
C ASP A 152 14.68 21.98 -17.59
N THR A 153 14.47 23.24 -17.24
CA THR A 153 13.26 23.96 -17.59
C THR A 153 13.45 24.48 -19.00
N THR A 154 12.97 23.71 -19.98
CA THR A 154 12.80 24.16 -21.37
C THR A 154 11.38 23.94 -21.82
#